data_AF-A0A9E5YKD8-F1
#
_entry.id   AF-A0A9E5YKD8-F1
#
_cell.length_a   1.000
_cell.length_b   1.000
_cell.length_c   1.000
_cell.angle_alpha   90.00
_cell.angle_beta   90.00
_cell.angle_gamma   90.00
#
_symmetry.space_group_name_H-M   'P 1'
#
loop_
_entity.id
_entity.type
_entity.pdbx_description
1 polymer ?
#
loop_
_entity_poly.entity_id
_entity_poly.type
_entity_poly.pdbx_seq_one_letter_code
_entity_poly.pdbx_strand_id
1 'polypeptide(L)'
;MLKVDPHPDYPPEDGRYLRGNDFSPVAVAIILNCDADKIPPELESLVRAGIETGAALSGTVQTENIGFEKIVCNIVANPNIRYMIVGGPESEGHSTGEALKSLINHGVDEKKRIIDTGAPHPFLFNLSMEMIERFRKQLSLIDLQFEGDPDLIRKAVWSCYQESPVDFRDYSLYDPGAYPEPPLSGKLTWRVTEPWVEVLDDKERAAKKRAQELMERLKARSKKHQSDKE
;
A
#
# COMPACT_ATOMS: atom_id res chain seq x y z
N MET A 1 -6.66 -25.29 13.11
CA MET A 1 -5.87 -24.51 12.13
C MET A 1 -4.48 -24.28 12.69
N LEU A 2 -3.43 -24.34 11.86
CA LEU A 2 -2.07 -24.05 12.33
C LEU A 2 -1.87 -22.54 12.35
N LYS A 3 -1.76 -21.97 13.55
CA LYS A 3 -1.28 -20.59 13.77
C LYS A 3 0.20 -20.65 14.11
N VAL A 4 0.94 -19.61 13.73
CA VAL A 4 2.39 -19.52 13.96
C VAL A 4 2.72 -18.20 14.64
N ASP A 5 3.80 -18.15 15.40
CA ASP A 5 4.27 -16.89 15.93
C ASP A 5 4.71 -15.96 14.78
N PRO A 6 4.33 -14.68 14.79
CA PRO A 6 4.91 -13.68 13.89
C PRO A 6 6.43 -13.59 14.07
N HIS A 7 7.10 -12.87 13.15
CA HIS A 7 8.50 -12.53 13.34
C HIS A 7 8.71 -11.82 14.70
N PRO A 8 9.83 -12.05 15.42
CA PRO A 8 10.10 -11.38 16.70
C PRO A 8 10.03 -9.85 16.66
N ASP A 9 10.39 -9.26 15.50
CA ASP A 9 10.36 -7.82 15.27
C ASP A 9 9.00 -7.30 14.77
N TYR A 10 7.94 -8.12 14.77
CA TYR A 10 6.64 -7.72 14.22
C TYR A 10 5.87 -6.73 15.13
N PRO A 11 5.24 -5.69 14.54
CA PRO A 11 5.44 -5.18 13.18
C PRO A 11 6.76 -4.41 13.04
N PRO A 12 7.58 -4.67 11.99
CA PRO A 12 8.89 -4.04 11.84
C PRO A 12 8.82 -2.54 11.49
N GLU A 13 7.76 -2.12 10.80
CA GLU A 13 7.58 -0.74 10.33
C GLU A 13 6.52 0.01 11.13
N ASP A 14 6.91 1.17 11.65
CA ASP A 14 5.99 2.12 12.28
C ASP A 14 5.06 2.77 11.24
N GLY A 15 3.83 3.03 11.63
CA GLY A 15 2.82 3.62 10.76
C GLY A 15 1.59 4.07 11.52
N ARG A 16 0.56 4.42 10.76
CA ARG A 16 -0.74 4.87 11.30
C ARG A 16 -1.70 3.70 11.35
N TYR A 17 -1.45 2.80 12.29
CA TYR A 17 -2.30 1.65 12.51
C TYR A 17 -2.44 1.36 14.00
N LEU A 18 -3.49 0.64 14.33
CA LEU A 18 -3.71 0.01 15.60
C LEU A 18 -3.33 -1.47 15.45
N ARG A 19 -2.70 -2.05 16.48
CA ARG A 19 -2.35 -3.47 16.56
C ARG A 19 -3.35 -4.19 17.46
N GLY A 20 -3.90 -5.29 16.97
CA GLY A 20 -4.89 -6.11 17.65
C GLY A 20 -4.35 -7.52 17.92
N ASN A 21 -5.11 -8.53 17.49
CA ASN A 21 -4.74 -9.93 17.69
C ASN A 21 -3.79 -10.41 16.59
N ASP A 22 -2.51 -10.63 16.92
CA ASP A 22 -1.50 -11.07 15.97
C ASP A 22 -1.80 -12.42 15.28
N PHE A 23 -2.67 -13.25 15.86
CA PHE A 23 -3.11 -14.51 15.25
C PHE A 23 -4.32 -14.36 14.33
N SER A 24 -4.92 -13.17 14.27
CA SER A 24 -6.03 -12.88 13.38
C SER A 24 -5.60 -12.92 11.91
N PRO A 25 -6.45 -13.47 11.02
CA PRO A 25 -6.13 -13.53 9.61
C PRO A 25 -6.35 -12.22 8.83
N VAL A 26 -6.68 -11.12 9.50
CA VAL A 26 -7.16 -9.91 8.82
C VAL A 26 -6.27 -8.70 9.09
N ALA A 27 -5.91 -8.00 8.03
CA ALA A 27 -5.49 -6.61 8.08
C ALA A 27 -6.54 -5.72 7.40
N VAL A 28 -6.71 -4.49 7.89
CA VAL A 28 -7.61 -3.49 7.34
C VAL A 28 -6.82 -2.24 6.95
N ALA A 29 -6.98 -1.81 5.71
CA ALA A 29 -6.38 -0.60 5.17
C ALA A 29 -7.49 0.38 4.75
N ILE A 30 -7.58 1.52 5.45
CA ILE A 30 -8.51 2.59 5.14
C ILE A 30 -7.77 3.66 4.33
N ILE A 31 -8.17 3.84 3.08
CA ILE A 31 -7.60 4.85 2.20
C ILE A 31 -8.00 6.25 2.70
N LEU A 32 -7.06 7.19 2.69
CA LEU A 32 -7.33 8.59 3.00
C LEU A 32 -7.39 9.43 1.74
N ASN A 33 -8.30 10.40 1.72
CA ASN A 33 -8.35 11.48 0.74
C ASN A 33 -8.08 12.86 1.38
N CYS A 34 -7.59 12.86 2.62
CA CYS A 34 -7.34 14.05 3.41
C CYS A 34 -5.95 13.98 4.06
N ASP A 35 -5.49 15.13 4.53
CA ASP A 35 -4.24 15.22 5.26
C ASP A 35 -4.32 14.46 6.59
N ALA A 36 -3.14 14.03 6.99
CA ALA A 36 -2.86 13.31 8.21
C ALA A 36 -3.44 13.93 9.51
N ASP A 37 -3.56 15.25 9.60
CA ASP A 37 -4.06 16.02 10.74
C ASP A 37 -5.56 16.34 10.63
N LYS A 38 -6.20 15.92 9.55
CA LYS A 38 -7.60 16.24 9.20
C LYS A 38 -8.42 14.98 8.90
N ILE A 39 -8.06 13.86 9.51
CA ILE A 39 -8.81 12.61 9.36
C ILE A 39 -10.18 12.81 10.02
N PRO A 40 -11.28 12.69 9.27
CA PRO A 40 -12.61 12.88 9.83
C PRO A 40 -13.01 11.68 10.70
N PRO A 41 -13.87 11.88 11.73
CA PRO A 41 -14.28 10.81 12.65
C PRO A 41 -14.87 9.57 11.97
N GLU A 42 -15.50 9.75 10.81
CA GLU A 42 -16.05 8.67 10.01
C GLU A 42 -14.96 7.71 9.54
N LEU A 43 -13.81 8.20 9.05
CA LEU A 43 -12.69 7.33 8.66
C LEU A 43 -12.01 6.69 9.87
N GLU A 44 -11.91 7.41 11.00
CA GLU A 44 -11.41 6.82 12.25
C GLU A 44 -12.32 5.67 12.73
N SER A 45 -13.63 5.80 12.56
CA SER A 45 -14.59 4.77 12.94
C SER A 45 -14.42 3.47 12.15
N LEU A 46 -14.04 3.57 10.86
CA LEU A 46 -13.71 2.42 10.02
C LEU A 46 -12.46 1.69 10.53
N VAL A 47 -11.41 2.45 10.88
CA VAL A 47 -10.18 1.90 11.45
C VAL A 47 -10.47 1.18 12.77
N ARG A 48 -11.24 1.83 13.66
CA ARG A 48 -11.63 1.27 14.96
C ARG A 48 -12.44 0.00 14.82
N ALA A 49 -13.44 -0.02 13.93
CA ALA A 49 -14.25 -1.21 13.67
C ALA A 49 -13.41 -2.44 13.32
N GLY A 50 -12.34 -2.26 12.53
CA GLY A 50 -11.39 -3.33 12.23
C GLY A 50 -10.76 -3.95 13.47
N ILE A 51 -10.14 -3.13 14.33
CA ILE A 51 -9.49 -3.63 15.56
C ILE A 51 -10.49 -4.15 16.59
N GLU A 52 -11.56 -3.40 16.85
CA GLU A 52 -12.57 -3.77 17.86
C GLU A 52 -13.24 -5.11 17.54
N THR A 53 -13.29 -5.50 16.26
CA THR A 53 -13.83 -6.79 15.82
C THR A 53 -12.81 -7.92 15.83
N GLY A 54 -11.51 -7.61 15.93
CA GLY A 54 -10.44 -8.60 16.06
C GLY A 54 -9.48 -8.71 14.88
N ALA A 55 -9.30 -7.68 14.05
CA ALA A 55 -8.21 -7.66 13.06
C ALA A 55 -6.82 -7.66 13.75
N ALA A 56 -5.79 -8.15 13.04
CA ALA A 56 -4.40 -8.09 13.51
C ALA A 56 -3.85 -6.67 13.41
N LEU A 57 -4.12 -6.00 12.30
CA LEU A 57 -3.77 -4.61 12.05
C LEU A 57 -4.97 -3.88 11.43
N SER A 58 -5.21 -2.64 11.84
CA SER A 58 -6.15 -1.75 11.16
C SER A 58 -5.56 -0.37 11.12
N GLY A 59 -5.46 0.24 9.95
CA GLY A 59 -4.79 1.53 9.81
C GLY A 59 -5.18 2.29 8.57
N THR A 60 -4.55 3.43 8.40
CA THR A 60 -4.77 4.33 7.27
C THR A 60 -3.59 4.31 6.31
N VAL A 61 -3.87 4.55 5.03
CA VAL A 61 -2.86 4.67 3.97
C VAL A 61 -3.22 5.81 3.03
N GLN A 62 -2.20 6.60 2.67
CA GLN A 62 -2.37 7.79 1.83
C GLN A 62 -1.52 7.73 0.56
N THR A 63 -0.32 7.16 0.60
CA THR A 63 0.62 7.16 -0.53
C THR A 63 0.75 5.80 -1.19
N GLU A 64 0.87 5.81 -2.52
CA GLU A 64 0.95 4.66 -3.42
C GLU A 64 2.34 3.98 -3.48
N ASN A 65 3.25 4.37 -2.58
CA ASN A 65 4.65 3.92 -2.54
C ASN A 65 5.08 3.55 -1.11
N ILE A 66 5.68 4.46 -0.35
CA ILE A 66 6.22 4.21 1.01
C ILE A 66 5.13 3.65 1.94
N GLY A 67 3.89 4.11 1.81
CA GLY A 67 2.76 3.54 2.55
C GLY A 67 2.59 2.05 2.29
N PHE A 68 2.67 1.62 1.03
CA PHE A 68 2.61 0.22 0.66
C PHE A 68 3.85 -0.56 1.07
N GLU A 69 5.04 0.04 0.97
CA GLU A 69 6.27 -0.62 1.40
C GLU A 69 6.20 -1.00 2.88
N LYS A 70 5.69 -0.10 3.72
CA LYS A 70 5.45 -0.37 5.14
C LYS A 70 4.41 -1.45 5.37
N ILE A 71 3.30 -1.39 4.63
CA ILE A 71 2.25 -2.43 4.68
C ILE A 71 2.85 -3.79 4.32
N VAL A 72 3.58 -3.90 3.22
CA VAL A 72 4.20 -5.15 2.77
C VAL A 72 5.11 -5.71 3.85
N CYS A 73 6.04 -4.90 4.39
CA CYS A 73 6.96 -5.33 5.45
C CYS A 73 6.20 -5.86 6.68
N ASN A 74 5.15 -5.16 7.11
CA ASN A 74 4.35 -5.58 8.26
C ASN A 74 3.57 -6.87 7.98
N ILE A 75 2.96 -7.04 6.81
CA ILE A 75 2.19 -8.23 6.48
C ILE A 75 3.06 -9.48 6.35
N VAL A 76 4.18 -9.41 5.63
CA VAL A 76 5.03 -10.61 5.41
C VAL A 76 5.73 -11.08 6.69
N ALA A 77 5.86 -10.19 7.68
CA ALA A 77 6.34 -10.52 9.02
C ALA A 77 5.32 -11.28 9.87
N ASN A 78 4.05 -11.36 9.46
CA ASN A 78 3.01 -12.12 10.15
C ASN A 78 2.27 -13.06 9.18
N PRO A 79 2.68 -14.34 9.07
CA PRO A 79 2.06 -15.34 8.21
C PRO A 79 0.60 -15.62 8.56
N ASN A 80 0.14 -15.28 9.77
CA ASN A 80 -1.25 -15.47 10.14
C ASN A 80 -2.18 -14.57 9.34
N ILE A 81 -1.73 -13.41 8.84
CA ILE A 81 -2.59 -12.48 8.08
C ILE A 81 -2.75 -12.98 6.65
N ARG A 82 -4.00 -13.30 6.30
CA ARG A 82 -4.40 -13.93 5.03
C ARG A 82 -5.38 -13.08 4.21
N TYR A 83 -5.93 -12.03 4.80
CA TYR A 83 -6.89 -11.14 4.17
C TYR A 83 -6.47 -9.69 4.33
N MET A 84 -6.63 -8.92 3.26
CA MET A 84 -6.55 -7.46 3.28
C MET A 84 -7.91 -6.89 2.92
N ILE A 85 -8.55 -6.24 3.89
CA ILE A 85 -9.77 -5.47 3.66
C ILE A 85 -9.37 -4.04 3.29
N VAL A 86 -9.78 -3.58 2.12
CA VAL A 86 -9.57 -2.20 1.68
C VAL A 86 -10.87 -1.44 1.80
N GLY A 87 -10.87 -0.31 2.51
CA GLY A 87 -12.03 0.55 2.71
C GLY A 87 -11.70 2.03 2.61
N GLY A 88 -12.67 2.90 2.86
CA GLY A 88 -12.52 4.36 2.74
C GLY A 88 -12.75 4.89 1.32
N PRO A 89 -12.54 6.20 1.09
CA PRO A 89 -12.65 6.86 -0.21
C PRO A 89 -11.50 6.46 -1.16
N GLU A 90 -11.38 7.13 -2.30
CA GLU A 90 -10.16 7.13 -3.10
C GLU A 90 -9.32 8.37 -2.79
N SER A 91 -7.99 8.23 -2.86
CA SER A 91 -7.08 9.36 -2.75
C SER A 91 -6.99 10.07 -4.09
N GLU A 92 -7.55 11.28 -4.16
CA GLU A 92 -7.33 12.16 -5.32
C GLU A 92 -5.83 12.41 -5.51
N GLY A 93 -5.38 12.35 -6.76
CA GLY A 93 -3.97 12.55 -7.12
C GLY A 93 -3.08 11.33 -6.95
N HIS A 94 -3.30 10.47 -5.95
CA HIS A 94 -2.46 9.29 -5.71
C HIS A 94 -3.07 7.98 -6.24
N SER A 95 -4.40 7.88 -6.32
CA SER A 95 -5.12 6.65 -6.67
C SER A 95 -4.68 5.46 -5.80
N THR A 96 -4.50 5.72 -4.50
CA THR A 96 -3.91 4.79 -3.53
C THR A 96 -4.74 3.52 -3.35
N GLY A 97 -6.07 3.60 -3.36
CA GLY A 97 -6.93 2.42 -3.27
C GLY A 97 -6.78 1.53 -4.50
N GLU A 98 -6.93 2.10 -5.69
CA GLU A 98 -6.67 1.42 -6.96
C GLU A 98 -5.28 0.75 -6.97
N ALA A 99 -4.22 1.50 -6.65
CA ALA A 99 -2.85 1.01 -6.70
C ALA A 99 -2.59 -0.13 -5.70
N LEU A 100 -3.17 -0.09 -4.49
CA LEU A 100 -3.03 -1.17 -3.51
C LEU A 100 -3.70 -2.46 -4.01
N LYS A 101 -4.89 -2.34 -4.61
CA LYS A 101 -5.61 -3.47 -5.19
C LYS A 101 -4.83 -4.07 -6.35
N SER A 102 -4.28 -3.22 -7.22
CA SER A 102 -3.43 -3.66 -8.33
C SER A 102 -2.11 -4.29 -7.87
N LEU A 103 -1.50 -3.81 -6.79
CA LEU A 103 -0.32 -4.44 -6.19
C LEU A 103 -0.63 -5.88 -5.73
N ILE A 104 -1.75 -6.10 -5.03
CA ILE A 104 -2.13 -7.43 -4.55
C ILE A 104 -2.41 -8.37 -5.73
N ASN A 105 -3.17 -7.91 -6.73
CA ASN A 105 -3.59 -8.76 -7.84
C ASN A 105 -2.48 -9.00 -8.87
N HIS A 106 -1.77 -7.94 -9.29
CA HIS A 106 -0.89 -7.96 -10.46
C HIS A 106 0.59 -7.83 -10.10
N GLY A 107 0.92 -7.29 -8.92
CA GLY A 107 2.28 -7.12 -8.47
C GLY A 107 2.99 -5.98 -9.17
N VAL A 108 4.30 -6.16 -9.41
CA VAL A 108 5.16 -5.14 -10.00
C VAL A 108 5.93 -5.67 -11.20
N ASP A 109 6.35 -4.77 -12.08
CA ASP A 109 7.25 -5.06 -13.20
C ASP A 109 8.72 -5.15 -12.76
N GLU A 110 9.62 -5.36 -13.71
CA GLU A 110 11.08 -5.43 -13.48
C GLU A 110 11.66 -4.14 -12.89
N LYS A 111 11.01 -2.99 -13.11
CA LYS A 111 11.38 -1.68 -12.55
C LYS A 111 10.74 -1.43 -11.18
N LYS A 112 10.05 -2.43 -10.61
CA LYS A 112 9.25 -2.34 -9.38
C LYS A 112 8.10 -1.32 -9.45
N ARG A 113 7.58 -1.06 -10.64
CA ARG A 113 6.35 -0.29 -10.85
C ARG A 113 5.14 -1.20 -10.69
N ILE A 114 4.13 -0.77 -9.94
CA ILE A 114 2.88 -1.53 -9.82
C ILE A 114 2.21 -1.63 -11.19
N ILE A 115 1.81 -2.85 -11.54
CA ILE A 115 1.17 -3.17 -12.82
C ILE A 115 -0.31 -2.79 -12.75
N ASP A 116 -0.87 -2.31 -13.86
CA ASP A 116 -2.30 -1.96 -14.00
C ASP A 116 -2.81 -0.96 -12.96
N THR A 117 -2.09 0.16 -12.79
CA THR A 117 -2.57 1.29 -12.01
C THR A 117 -2.37 2.63 -12.72
N GLY A 118 -3.36 3.52 -12.56
CA GLY A 118 -3.34 4.93 -12.96
C GLY A 118 -2.62 5.87 -11.97
N ALA A 119 -2.12 5.35 -10.85
CA ALA A 119 -1.36 6.13 -9.87
C ALA A 119 -0.09 6.77 -10.49
N PRO A 120 0.30 7.99 -10.08
CA PRO A 120 1.38 8.73 -10.73
C PRO A 120 2.78 8.21 -10.34
N HIS A 121 3.01 7.82 -9.08
CA HIS A 121 4.33 7.34 -8.60
C HIS A 121 4.27 5.97 -7.90
N PRO A 122 3.77 4.91 -8.57
CA PRO A 122 3.53 3.61 -7.95
C PRO A 122 4.78 2.71 -7.98
N PHE A 123 5.87 3.13 -7.32
CA PHE A 123 7.14 2.41 -7.30
C PHE A 123 7.53 1.95 -5.90
N LEU A 124 7.97 0.69 -5.78
CA LEU A 124 8.33 0.04 -4.50
C LEU A 124 9.82 -0.28 -4.41
N PHE A 125 10.67 0.76 -4.47
CA PHE A 125 12.12 0.60 -4.61
C PHE A 125 12.80 -0.11 -3.43
N ASN A 126 12.26 0.01 -2.22
CA ASN A 126 12.88 -0.47 -0.99
C ASN A 126 12.55 -1.95 -0.67
N LEU A 127 11.58 -2.55 -1.35
CA LEU A 127 11.19 -3.95 -1.14
C LEU A 127 11.97 -4.91 -2.04
N SER A 128 12.29 -6.11 -1.56
CA SER A 128 12.76 -7.18 -2.46
C SER A 128 11.59 -7.74 -3.29
N MET A 129 11.89 -8.32 -4.46
CA MET A 129 10.86 -9.01 -5.25
C MET A 129 10.23 -10.17 -4.48
N GLU A 130 11.01 -10.84 -3.63
CA GLU A 130 10.54 -11.90 -2.74
C GLU A 130 9.46 -11.40 -1.77
N MET A 131 9.66 -10.24 -1.12
CA MET A 131 8.66 -9.66 -0.21
C MET A 131 7.38 -9.28 -0.95
N ILE A 132 7.49 -8.71 -2.16
CA ILE A 132 6.33 -8.34 -2.98
C ILE A 132 5.54 -9.60 -3.40
N GLU A 133 6.23 -10.62 -3.91
CA GLU A 133 5.58 -11.87 -4.31
C GLU A 133 4.97 -12.61 -3.13
N ARG A 134 5.66 -12.62 -1.97
CA ARG A 134 5.14 -13.18 -0.73
C ARG A 134 3.87 -12.46 -0.30
N PHE A 135 3.87 -11.13 -0.29
CA PHE A 135 2.71 -10.32 0.07
C PHE A 135 1.48 -10.68 -0.78
N ARG A 136 1.65 -10.76 -2.10
CA ARG A 136 0.56 -11.11 -3.05
C ARG A 136 0.02 -12.51 -2.82
N LYS A 137 0.90 -13.51 -2.68
CA LYS A 137 0.50 -14.90 -2.52
C LYS A 137 -0.09 -15.19 -1.13
N GLN A 138 0.29 -14.41 -0.12
CA GLN A 138 -0.17 -14.58 1.24
C GLN A 138 -1.60 -14.10 1.45
N LEU A 139 -2.01 -13.04 0.72
CA LEU A 139 -3.26 -12.33 0.92
C LEU A 139 -4.34 -12.69 -0.10
N SER A 140 -5.59 -12.64 0.35
CA SER A 140 -6.77 -12.44 -0.48
C SER A 140 -7.35 -11.05 -0.23
N LEU A 141 -7.70 -10.34 -1.30
CA LEU A 141 -8.27 -9.00 -1.23
C LEU A 141 -9.78 -9.06 -0.97
N ILE A 142 -10.27 -8.21 -0.06
CA ILE A 142 -11.69 -7.93 0.15
C ILE A 142 -11.90 -6.43 -0.09
N ASP A 143 -12.53 -6.09 -1.21
CA ASP A 143 -12.81 -4.70 -1.58
C ASP A 143 -14.12 -4.21 -0.95
N LEU A 144 -14.01 -3.29 0.00
CA LEU A 144 -15.09 -2.52 0.62
C LEU A 144 -14.87 -1.01 0.44
N GLN A 145 -14.09 -0.61 -0.57
CA GLN A 145 -13.85 0.79 -0.86
C GLN A 145 -15.18 1.46 -1.24
N PHE A 146 -15.33 2.73 -0.83
CA PHE A 146 -16.55 3.54 -1.03
C PHE A 146 -17.81 3.09 -0.28
N GLU A 147 -17.76 2.04 0.54
CA GLU A 147 -18.92 1.59 1.31
C GLU A 147 -19.21 2.50 2.52
N GLY A 148 -18.16 2.98 3.20
CA GLY A 148 -18.28 3.96 4.29
C GLY A 148 -18.98 3.47 5.58
N ASP A 149 -19.44 2.22 5.63
CA ASP A 149 -20.14 1.64 6.78
C ASP A 149 -19.19 0.79 7.66
N PRO A 150 -18.95 1.19 8.92
CA PRO A 150 -18.21 0.39 9.89
C PRO A 150 -18.76 -1.03 10.08
N ASP A 151 -20.07 -1.25 10.03
CA ASP A 151 -20.68 -2.56 10.25
C ASP A 151 -20.34 -3.56 9.13
N LEU A 152 -20.13 -3.08 7.91
CA LEU A 152 -19.61 -3.91 6.82
C LEU A 152 -18.18 -4.37 7.10
N ILE A 153 -17.33 -3.50 7.65
CA ILE A 153 -15.98 -3.88 8.10
C ILE A 153 -16.08 -4.92 9.21
N ARG A 154 -16.92 -4.69 10.22
CA ARG A 154 -17.12 -5.67 11.32
C ARG A 154 -17.52 -7.03 10.78
N LYS A 155 -18.51 -7.07 9.90
CA LYS A 155 -19.01 -8.31 9.30
C LYS A 155 -17.93 -9.02 8.46
N ALA A 156 -17.15 -8.28 7.67
CA ALA A 156 -16.06 -8.84 6.88
C ALA A 156 -14.96 -9.42 7.77
N VAL A 157 -14.48 -8.66 8.77
CA VAL A 157 -13.48 -9.12 9.74
C VAL A 157 -13.96 -10.38 10.46
N TRP A 158 -15.22 -10.38 10.94
CA TRP A 158 -15.82 -11.54 11.58
C TRP A 158 -15.84 -12.76 10.67
N SER A 159 -16.24 -12.58 9.42
CA SER A 159 -16.33 -13.67 8.44
C SER A 159 -14.96 -14.33 8.17
N CYS A 160 -13.88 -13.55 8.18
CA CYS A 160 -12.53 -14.05 7.91
C CYS A 160 -11.92 -14.94 8.99
N TYR A 161 -12.40 -14.89 10.24
CA TYR A 161 -11.84 -15.72 11.33
C TYR A 161 -12.72 -16.90 11.74
N GLN A 162 -13.75 -17.21 10.95
CA GLN A 162 -14.62 -18.36 11.21
C GLN A 162 -13.91 -19.68 10.92
N GLU A 163 -14.28 -20.74 11.66
CA GLU A 163 -13.69 -22.07 11.46
C GLU A 163 -14.17 -22.77 10.19
N SER A 164 -15.39 -22.45 9.76
CA SER A 164 -16.01 -22.98 8.53
C SER A 164 -16.33 -21.83 7.58
N PRO A 165 -16.31 -22.06 6.26
CA PRO A 165 -16.68 -21.06 5.26
C PRO A 165 -18.05 -20.43 5.53
N VAL A 166 -18.09 -19.10 5.52
CA VAL A 166 -19.31 -18.30 5.58
C VAL A 166 -19.38 -17.37 4.37
N ASP A 167 -20.59 -17.12 3.90
CA ASP A 167 -20.82 -16.22 2.77
C ASP A 167 -20.81 -14.76 3.23
N PHE A 168 -20.01 -13.95 2.54
CA PHE A 168 -19.99 -12.50 2.68
C PHE A 168 -19.94 -11.89 1.29
N ARG A 169 -21.08 -11.36 0.81
CA ARG A 169 -21.22 -10.89 -0.59
C ARG A 169 -20.83 -12.01 -1.57
N ASP A 170 -19.88 -11.75 -2.46
CA ASP A 170 -19.35 -12.70 -3.44
C ASP A 170 -18.15 -13.50 -2.91
N TYR A 171 -17.82 -13.35 -1.62
CA TYR A 171 -16.70 -14.03 -0.97
C TYR A 171 -17.17 -15.20 -0.11
N SER A 172 -16.43 -16.31 -0.16
CA SER A 172 -16.53 -17.40 0.82
C SER A 172 -15.33 -17.28 1.77
N LEU A 173 -15.57 -16.83 3.00
CA LEU A 173 -14.54 -16.44 3.95
C LEU A 173 -14.49 -17.40 5.15
N TYR A 174 -13.28 -17.68 5.60
CA TYR A 174 -12.96 -18.46 6.80
C TYR A 174 -11.49 -18.28 7.12
N ASP A 175 -11.02 -18.74 8.27
CA ASP A 175 -9.61 -18.72 8.60
C ASP A 175 -8.89 -19.92 7.96
N PRO A 176 -7.99 -19.73 6.98
CA PRO A 176 -7.29 -20.85 6.35
C PRO A 176 -6.05 -21.27 7.15
N GLY A 177 -5.77 -20.64 8.30
CA GLY A 177 -4.52 -20.77 9.05
C GLY A 177 -3.39 -19.93 8.47
N ALA A 178 -2.20 -20.07 9.06
CA ALA A 178 -1.02 -19.33 8.64
C ALA A 178 -0.57 -19.68 7.23
N TYR A 179 0.09 -18.73 6.57
CA TYR A 179 0.80 -19.00 5.32
C TYR A 179 1.91 -20.06 5.56
N PRO A 180 2.13 -21.03 4.66
CA PRO A 180 2.97 -22.20 4.95
C PRO A 180 4.46 -21.92 5.17
N GLU A 181 4.96 -20.82 4.61
CA GLU A 181 6.37 -20.42 4.71
C GLU A 181 6.64 -19.54 5.95
N PRO A 182 7.87 -19.55 6.51
CA PRO A 182 8.21 -18.75 7.68
C PRO A 182 8.01 -17.24 7.45
N PRO A 183 7.85 -16.43 8.53
CA PRO A 183 7.77 -14.98 8.42
C PRO A 183 9.03 -14.39 7.76
N LEU A 184 8.84 -13.39 6.91
CA LEU A 184 9.92 -12.57 6.38
C LEU A 184 10.03 -11.26 7.18
N SER A 185 11.23 -10.76 7.41
CA SER A 185 11.43 -9.45 8.06
C SER A 185 12.46 -8.63 7.29
N GLY A 186 12.20 -7.32 7.22
CA GLY A 186 13.08 -6.32 6.66
C GLY A 186 12.55 -4.95 7.04
N LYS A 187 13.37 -4.15 7.70
CA LYS A 187 13.05 -2.72 7.86
C LYS A 187 13.46 -1.97 6.61
N LEU A 188 12.73 -0.91 6.28
CA LEU A 188 13.07 0.01 5.21
C LEU A 188 14.37 0.74 5.59
N THR A 189 15.51 0.18 5.19
CA THR A 189 16.81 0.85 5.27
C THR A 189 16.85 1.88 4.15
N TRP A 190 16.29 3.06 4.41
CA TRP A 190 16.28 4.20 3.49
C TRP A 190 17.57 4.24 2.65
N ARG A 191 17.46 4.24 1.31
CA ARG A 191 18.52 4.80 0.47
C ARG A 191 18.57 6.31 0.77
N VAL A 192 19.29 6.65 1.83
CA VAL A 192 19.27 7.93 2.55
C VAL A 192 19.53 9.17 1.68
N THR A 193 20.00 9.08 0.44
CA THR A 193 20.40 10.28 -0.27
C THR A 193 19.36 10.89 -1.21
N GLU A 194 18.60 10.16 -2.04
CA GLU A 194 17.75 10.83 -3.05
C GLU A 194 16.54 9.99 -3.55
N PRO A 195 15.43 9.88 -2.78
CA PRO A 195 14.24 9.12 -3.19
C PRO A 195 13.45 9.75 -4.36
N TRP A 196 13.73 11.02 -4.67
CA TRP A 196 13.18 11.77 -5.83
C TRP A 196 14.02 11.62 -7.10
N VAL A 197 15.14 10.89 -7.06
CA VAL A 197 15.84 10.54 -8.30
C VAL A 197 15.03 9.45 -8.97
N GLU A 198 14.14 9.89 -9.86
CA GLU A 198 13.67 9.05 -10.95
C GLU A 198 14.90 8.37 -11.56
N VAL A 199 14.97 7.05 -11.44
CA VAL A 199 15.92 6.25 -12.22
C VAL A 199 15.38 6.25 -13.64
N LEU A 200 15.51 7.40 -14.32
CA LEU A 200 15.16 7.56 -15.72
C LEU A 200 15.97 6.52 -16.48
N ASP A 201 15.29 5.73 -17.29
CA ASP A 201 15.97 4.86 -18.22
C ASP A 201 16.83 5.69 -19.20
N ASP A 202 17.74 5.06 -19.93
CA ASP A 202 18.66 5.81 -20.80
C ASP A 202 17.93 6.66 -21.85
N LYS A 203 16.72 6.26 -22.29
CA LYS A 203 15.90 7.04 -23.22
C LYS A 203 15.23 8.23 -22.53
N GLU A 204 14.70 8.03 -21.34
CA GLU A 204 14.07 9.08 -20.53
C GLU A 204 15.10 10.13 -20.08
N ARG A 205 16.31 9.70 -19.71
CA ARG A 205 17.43 10.59 -19.39
C ARG A 205 17.87 11.40 -20.60
N ALA A 206 17.91 10.78 -21.78
CA ALA A 206 18.19 11.47 -23.03
C ALA A 206 17.08 12.48 -23.39
N ALA A 207 15.81 12.14 -23.17
CA ALA A 207 14.67 13.02 -23.42
C ALA A 207 14.69 14.25 -22.48
N LYS A 208 14.93 14.04 -21.18
CA LYS A 208 15.04 15.12 -20.18
C LYS A 208 16.20 16.06 -20.52
N LYS A 209 17.36 15.51 -20.90
CA LYS A 209 18.53 16.31 -21.33
C LYS A 209 18.21 17.17 -22.56
N ARG A 210 17.54 16.60 -23.57
CA ARG A 210 17.12 17.34 -24.77
C ARG A 210 16.14 18.47 -24.44
N ALA A 211 15.19 18.24 -23.54
CA ALA A 211 14.23 19.25 -23.11
C ALA A 211 14.92 20.41 -22.35
N GLN A 212 15.91 20.08 -21.52
CA GLN A 212 16.69 21.06 -20.76
C GLN A 212 17.56 21.94 -21.68
N GLU A 213 18.26 21.33 -22.65
CA GLU A 213 19.02 22.04 -23.68
C GLU A 213 18.14 22.97 -24.53
N LEU A 214 16.91 22.53 -24.87
CA LEU A 214 15.96 23.35 -25.60
C LEU A 214 15.52 24.58 -24.79
N MET A 215 15.20 24.40 -23.50
CA MET A 215 14.82 25.51 -22.61
C MET A 215 15.95 26.53 -22.44
N GLU A 216 17.20 26.09 -22.31
CA GLU A 216 18.36 26.99 -22.23
C GLU A 216 18.53 27.80 -23.52
N ARG A 217 18.39 27.17 -24.69
CA ARG A 217 18.43 27.86 -25.99
C ARG A 217 17.32 28.90 -26.13
N LEU A 218 16.11 28.60 -25.65
CA LEU A 218 15.00 29.54 -25.65
C LEU A 218 15.26 30.73 -24.71
N LYS A 219 15.72 30.48 -23.48
CA LYS A 219 16.10 31.53 -22.52
C LYS A 219 17.21 32.43 -23.05
N ALA A 220 18.23 31.87 -23.69
CA ALA A 220 19.33 32.63 -24.29
C ALA A 220 18.85 33.52 -25.45
N ARG A 221 17.93 33.02 -26.30
CA ARG A 221 17.30 33.81 -27.37
C ARG A 221 16.44 34.95 -26.81
N SER A 222 15.64 34.71 -25.79
CA SER A 222 14.82 35.77 -25.15
C SER A 222 15.67 36.86 -24.52
N LYS A 223 16.79 36.51 -23.85
CA LYS A 223 17.73 37.50 -23.30
C LYS A 223 18.40 38.34 -24.38
N LYS A 224 18.82 37.72 -25.49
CA LYS A 224 19.42 38.43 -26.63
C LYS A 224 18.43 39.37 -27.31
N HIS A 225 17.16 38.98 -27.38
CA HIS A 225 16.11 39.81 -27.96
C HIS A 225 15.67 40.97 -27.06
N GLN A 226 15.94 40.90 -25.75
CA GLN A 226 15.79 42.02 -24.82
C GLN A 226 16.97 42.99 -24.88
N SER A 227 18.21 42.49 -25.04
CA SER A 227 19.40 43.35 -25.18
C SER A 227 19.49 44.09 -26.52
N ASP A 228 18.86 43.57 -27.57
CA ASP A 228 18.82 44.22 -28.90
C ASP A 228 17.70 45.27 -29.02
N LYS A 229 16.90 45.49 -27.96
CA LYS A 229 15.76 46.44 -27.92
C LYS A 229 15.97 47.62 -26.94
N GLU A 230 17.09 47.66 -26.22
CA GLU A 230 17.58 48.83 -25.45
C GLU A 230 18.65 49.58 -26.25
#